data_AF-A0A936F234-F1
#
_entry.id   AF-A0A936F234-F1
#
_cell.length_a   1.000
_cell.length_b   1.000
_cell.length_c   1.000
_cell.angle_alpha   90.00
_cell.angle_beta   90.00
_cell.angle_gamma   90.00
#
_symmetry.space_group_name_H-M   'P 1'
#
loop_
_entity.id
_entity.type
_entity.pdbx_description
1 polymer ?
#
loop_
_entity_poly.entity_id
_entity_poly.type
_entity_poly.pdbx_seq_one_letter_code
_entity_poly.pdbx_strand_id
1 'polypeptide(L)' 'MDITQRILADHAARKSAEGITWFDAGDLRRLGLQDQLFTVMQTVQHTLRLRKAHQVVESHGCIDRWSLEDTH' A
#
# COMPACT_ATOMS: atom_id res chain seq x y z
N MET A 1 -14.35 5.10 4.99
CA MET A 1 -12.98 5.49 4.62
C MET A 1 -12.50 4.52 3.57
N ASP A 2 -12.02 5.04 2.45
CA ASP A 2 -11.50 4.27 1.31
C ASP A 2 -10.22 3.50 1.73
N ILE A 3 -10.10 2.24 1.30
CA ILE A 3 -8.95 1.35 1.58
C ILE A 3 -7.64 2.09 1.25
N THR A 4 -7.61 2.76 0.09
CA THR A 4 -6.44 3.50 -0.38
C THR A 4 -6.05 4.64 0.54
N GLN A 5 -7.03 5.36 1.13
CA GLN A 5 -6.73 6.46 2.06
C GLN A 5 -6.10 5.95 3.36
N ARG A 6 -6.53 4.79 3.86
CA ARG A 6 -5.91 4.18 5.06
C ARG A 6 -4.47 3.78 4.80
N ILE A 7 -4.22 3.14 3.66
CA ILE A 7 -2.87 2.73 3.24
C ILE A 7 -1.97 3.95 3.07
N LEU A 8 -2.43 5.02 2.40
CA LEU A 8 -1.63 6.24 2.22
C LEU A 8 -1.35 6.96 3.53
N ALA A 9 -2.32 7.00 4.45
CA ALA A 9 -2.11 7.58 5.78
C ALA A 9 -1.06 6.79 6.59
N ASP A 10 -1.12 5.45 6.53
CA ASP A 10 -0.14 4.60 7.20
C ASP A 10 1.26 4.75 6.58
N HIS A 11 1.34 4.78 5.25
CA HIS A 11 2.58 5.06 4.52
C HIS A 11 3.20 6.40 4.90
N ALA A 12 2.40 7.47 4.95
CA ALA A 12 2.89 8.79 5.36
C ALA A 12 3.47 8.80 6.78
N ALA A 13 2.96 7.93 7.67
CA ALA A 13 3.42 7.81 9.05
C ALA A 13 4.63 6.86 9.24
N ARG A 14 4.80 5.86 8.37
CA ARG A 14 5.76 4.75 8.54
C ARG A 14 6.85 4.66 7.48
N LYS A 15 6.76 5.41 6.38
CA LYS A 15 7.72 5.28 5.28
C LYS A 15 9.15 5.44 5.77
N SER A 16 10.03 4.63 5.20
CA SER A 16 11.46 4.71 5.45
C SER A 16 12.03 6.04 4.94
N ALA A 17 13.30 6.30 5.25
CA ALA A 17 14.02 7.44 4.67
C ALA A 17 14.07 7.40 3.13
N GLU A 18 13.92 6.21 2.54
CA GLU A 18 13.86 5.98 1.09
C GLU A 18 12.43 6.14 0.53
N GLY A 19 11.44 6.47 1.36
CA GLY A 19 10.06 6.66 0.93
C GLY A 19 9.31 5.35 0.65
N ILE A 20 9.73 4.24 1.26
CA ILE A 20 9.14 2.91 1.06
C ILE A 20 8.43 2.45 2.34
N THR A 21 7.22 1.89 2.19
CA THR A 21 6.51 1.16 3.25
C THR A 21 6.12 -0.23 2.77
N TRP A 22 6.42 -1.25 3.57
CA TRP A 22 5.97 -2.62 3.32
C TRP A 22 4.67 -2.91 4.06
N PHE A 23 3.78 -3.65 3.40
CA PHE A 23 2.49 -4.10 3.91
C PHE A 23 2.38 -5.63 3.79
N ASP A 24 2.06 -6.27 4.91
CA ASP A 24 1.74 -7.69 5.00
C ASP A 24 0.32 -7.89 5.57
N ALA A 25 -0.09 -9.16 5.74
CA ALA A 25 -1.40 -9.47 6.32
C ALA A 25 -1.56 -9.02 7.79
N GLY A 26 -0.48 -8.85 8.53
CA GLY A 26 -0.49 -8.26 9.88
C GLY A 26 -0.83 -6.77 9.84
N ASP A 27 -0.19 -6.03 8.93
CA ASP A 27 -0.46 -4.61 8.72
C ASP A 27 -1.89 -4.35 8.26
N LEU A 28 -2.42 -5.15 7.34
CA LEU A 28 -3.82 -5.03 6.92
C LEU A 28 -4.79 -5.20 8.10
N ARG A 29 -4.55 -6.20 8.96
CA ARG A 29 -5.36 -6.42 10.17
C ARG A 29 -5.26 -5.24 11.14
N ARG A 30 -4.07 -4.68 11.35
CA ARG A 30 -3.84 -3.50 12.19
C ARG A 30 -4.62 -2.28 11.67
N LEU A 31 -4.73 -2.14 10.34
CA LEU A 31 -5.48 -1.07 9.68
C LEU A 31 -7.00 -1.34 9.59
N GLY A 32 -7.45 -2.47 10.15
CA GLY A 32 -8.86 -2.90 10.09
C GLY A 32 -9.33 -3.22 8.68
N LEU A 33 -8.42 -3.66 7.80
CA LEU A 33 -8.70 -4.14 6.46
C LEU A 33 -8.84 -5.67 6.51
N GLN A 34 -9.99 -6.19 6.08
CA GLN A 34 -10.32 -7.62 6.13
C GLN A 34 -10.17 -8.32 4.78
N ASP A 35 -9.95 -7.56 3.71
CA ASP A 35 -9.74 -8.08 2.37
C ASP A 35 -8.40 -8.83 2.25
N GLN A 36 -8.32 -9.70 1.23
CA GLN A 36 -7.10 -10.43 0.91
C GLN A 36 -5.97 -9.47 0.53
N LEU A 37 -4.73 -9.84 0.88
CA LEU A 37 -3.54 -9.00 0.68
C LEU A 37 -3.42 -8.46 -0.75
N PHE A 38 -3.59 -9.35 -1.74
CA PHE A 38 -3.53 -8.99 -3.15
C PHE A 38 -4.73 -8.20 -3.64
N THR A 39 -5.91 -8.41 -3.05
CA THR A 39 -7.09 -7.59 -3.35
C THR A 39 -6.84 -6.15 -2.91
N VAL A 40 -6.33 -5.94 -1.70
CA VAL A 40 -5.94 -4.60 -1.21
C VAL A 40 -4.88 -3.99 -2.12
N MET A 41 -3.82 -4.74 -2.44
CA MET A 41 -2.76 -4.29 -3.34
C MET A 41 -3.31 -3.79 -4.69
N GLN A 42 -4.17 -4.58 -5.34
CA GLN A 42 -4.79 -4.24 -6.63
C GLN A 42 -5.71 -3.02 -6.51
N THR A 43 -6.51 -2.92 -5.44
CA THR A 43 -7.38 -1.77 -5.19
C THR A 43 -6.57 -0.48 -5.03
N VAL A 44 -5.51 -0.53 -4.24
CA VAL A 44 -4.60 0.62 -4.03
C VAL A 44 -3.94 0.99 -5.36
N GLN A 45 -3.33 0.03 -6.05
CA GLN A 45 -2.66 0.27 -7.34
C GLN A 45 -3.61 0.89 -8.37
N HIS A 46 -4.84 0.37 -8.49
CA HIS A 46 -5.85 0.91 -9.40
C HIS A 46 -6.22 2.35 -9.05
N THR A 47 -6.46 2.62 -7.76
CA THR A 47 -6.85 3.95 -7.28
C THR A 47 -5.73 4.98 -7.46
N LEU A 48 -4.47 4.59 -7.22
CA LEU A 48 -3.30 5.46 -7.44
C LEU A 48 -3.14 5.82 -8.92
N ARG A 49 -3.31 4.84 -9.82
CA ARG A 49 -3.29 5.09 -11.27
C ARG A 49 -4.39 6.05 -11.70
N LEU A 50 -5.63 5.88 -11.21
CA LEU A 50 -6.73 6.79 -11.51
C LEU A 50 -6.46 8.22 -11.03
N ARG A 51 -5.82 8.37 -9.87
CA ARG A 51 -5.48 9.67 -9.27
C ARG A 51 -4.21 10.29 -9.83
N LYS A 52 -3.49 9.61 -10.74
CA LYS A 52 -2.14 9.98 -11.19
C LYS A 52 -1.22 10.29 -10.00
N ALA A 53 -1.30 9.47 -8.97
CA ALA A 53 -0.53 9.64 -7.75
C ALA A 53 0.97 9.36 -8.00
N HIS A 54 1.81 9.96 -7.16
CA HIS A 54 3.26 9.77 -7.19
C HIS A 54 3.70 8.53 -6.38
N GLN A 55 2.77 7.64 -6.03
CA GLN A 55 3.09 6.41 -5.33
C GLN A 55 2.91 5.22 -6.25
N VAL A 56 3.83 4.26 -6.16
CA VAL A 56 3.77 2.99 -6.90
C VAL A 56 3.67 1.83 -5.93
N VAL A 57 2.93 0.80 -6.34
CA VAL A 57 2.75 -0.44 -5.59
C VAL A 57 3.53 -1.54 -6.27
N GLU A 58 4.41 -2.22 -5.53
CA GLU A 58 5.26 -3.31 -6.04
C GLU A 58 5.25 -4.53 -5.12
N SER A 59 5.08 -5.72 -5.68
CA SER A 59 5.19 -6.98 -4.91
C SER A 59 6.61 -7.51 -4.80
N HIS A 60 7.54 -7.04 -5.66
CA HIS A 60 8.93 -7.51 -5.74
C HIS A 60 9.04 -9.05 -5.82
N GLY A 61 8.08 -9.71 -6.46
CA GLY A 61 8.01 -11.17 -6.56
C GLY A 61 7.62 -11.90 -5.26
N CYS A 62 7.28 -11.17 -4.20
CA CYS A 62 6.78 -11.73 -2.94
C CYS A 62 5.28 -12.07 -3.04
N ILE A 63 4.85 -13.11 -2.31
CA ILE A 63 3.45 -13.55 -2.25
C ILE A 63 2.73 -13.16 -0.95
N ASP A 64 3.50 -12.74 0.05
CA ASP A 64 3.07 -12.51 1.43
C ASP A 64 3.17 -11.03 1.84
N ARG A 65 3.69 -10.18 0.95
CA ARG A 65 3.83 -8.73 1.16
C ARG A 65 3.91 -7.96 -0.15
N TRP A 66 3.66 -6.66 -0.06
CA TRP A 66 3.90 -5.69 -1.13
C TRP A 66 4.36 -4.37 -0.53
N SER A 67 4.91 -3.51 -1.36
CA SER A 67 5.46 -2.21 -0.98
C SER A 67 4.65 -1.08 -1.61
N LEU A 68 4.62 0.06 -0.93
CA LEU A 68 4.23 1.34 -1.47
C LEU A 68 5.45 2.25 -1.46
N GLU A 69 5.77 2.84 -2.60
CA GLU A 69 6.99 3.61 -2.82
C GLU A 69 6.64 5.00 -3.34
N ASP A 70 7.23 6.05 -2.77
CA ASP A 70 7.15 7.40 -3.34
C ASP A 70 8.08 7.48 -4.58
N THR A 71 7.53 7.80 -5.75
CA THR A 71 8.29 8.07 -6.96
C THR A 71 8.55 9.58 -7.11
N HIS A 72 9.78 9.93 -7.50
CA HIS A 72 10.25 11.30 -7.73
C HIS A 72 9.57 11.98 -8.91
#